data_AF-A0A6N9YSW4-F1
#
_entry.id   AF-A0A6N9YSW4-F1
#
_cell.length_a   1.000
_cell.length_b   1.000
_cell.length_c   1.000
_cell.angle_alpha   90.00
_cell.angle_beta   90.00
_cell.angle_gamma   90.00
#
_symmetry.space_group_name_H-M   'P 1'
#
loop_
_entity.id
_entity.type
_entity.pdbx_description
1 polymer ?
#
loop_
_entity_poly.entity_id
_entity_poly.type
_entity_poly.pdbx_seq_one_letter_code
_entity_poly.pdbx_strand_id
1 'polypeptide(L)'
;MGFGAYVVVLAWFCVTEGVPIDRIGQTVWIIAGILAAGLGRTWRQHVRVFVDWLPLLAALVLYDHTRGIADTLGMTVRVGELVDAERTLFGGNVPTVWLQDRLYDATQVQWWEVGVAIVYFTHFVLPWAIAAIFYFVSRPMWVRYIRRVLLLTYAGLLTYILIPAAPPWFAAREGMIDGEVARISTRGWWELGLSFAEVWLKDAQAESNPVAALPSLHAAFSLLVVVALWPLAARLRGNKLASATGVLVRAILILFPLAMAFTLAYGGEHYVVDIVAGWMYVVLVCAVARWWEQRVSPHIAAAERDSAGTTVRRS
;
A
#
# COMPACT_ATOMS: atom_id res chain seq x y z
N MET A 1 -24.60 9.16 -16.25
CA MET A 1 -25.59 8.48 -15.39
C MET A 1 -24.99 7.28 -14.66
N GLY A 2 -24.36 6.31 -15.36
CA GLY A 2 -23.75 5.12 -14.73
C GLY A 2 -22.79 5.36 -13.57
N PHE A 3 -21.76 6.19 -13.79
CA PHE A 3 -20.77 6.47 -12.76
C PHE A 3 -21.36 7.20 -11.54
N GLY A 4 -22.32 8.12 -11.75
CA GLY A 4 -23.00 8.80 -10.65
C GLY A 4 -23.81 7.83 -9.78
N ALA A 5 -24.55 6.91 -10.41
CA ALA A 5 -25.24 5.84 -9.70
C ALA A 5 -24.26 4.93 -8.94
N TYR A 6 -23.15 4.55 -9.57
CA TYR A 6 -22.10 3.76 -8.92
C TYR A 6 -21.57 4.45 -7.64
N VAL A 7 -21.27 5.76 -7.69
CA VAL A 7 -20.79 6.49 -6.52
C VAL A 7 -21.83 6.50 -5.40
N VAL A 8 -23.11 6.69 -5.72
CA VAL A 8 -24.20 6.64 -4.73
C VAL A 8 -24.32 5.25 -4.10
N VAL A 9 -24.28 4.18 -4.90
CA VAL A 9 -24.37 2.80 -4.40
C VAL A 9 -23.15 2.44 -3.57
N LEU A 10 -21.94 2.83 -3.99
CA LEU A 10 -20.72 2.63 -3.21
C LEU A 10 -20.77 3.39 -1.89
N ALA A 11 -21.25 4.64 -1.89
CA ALA A 11 -21.38 5.44 -0.67
C ALA A 11 -22.42 4.82 0.29
N TRP A 12 -23.55 4.37 -0.23
CA TRP A 12 -24.56 3.63 0.55
C TRP A 12 -23.96 2.36 1.15
N PHE A 13 -23.28 1.53 0.34
CA PHE A 13 -22.60 0.32 0.80
C PHE A 13 -21.57 0.62 1.88
N CYS A 14 -20.75 1.67 1.72
CA CYS A 14 -19.77 2.07 2.73
C CYS A 14 -20.40 2.45 4.08
N VAL A 15 -21.64 2.97 4.07
CA VAL A 15 -22.36 3.37 5.27
C VAL A 15 -23.09 2.19 5.92
N THR A 16 -23.59 1.23 5.14
CA THR A 16 -24.38 0.10 5.66
C THR A 16 -23.55 -1.14 5.94
N GLU A 17 -22.63 -1.45 5.04
CA GLU A 17 -21.80 -2.66 5.01
C GLU A 17 -20.31 -2.30 5.16
N GLY A 18 -19.97 -1.09 5.61
CA GLY A 18 -18.57 -0.69 5.76
C GLY A 18 -17.76 -0.57 4.46
N VAL A 19 -16.52 -0.12 4.58
CA VAL A 19 -15.65 0.07 3.41
C VAL A 19 -15.10 -1.30 2.98
N PRO A 20 -15.20 -1.67 1.68
CA PRO A 20 -14.57 -2.89 1.19
C PRO A 20 -13.04 -2.74 1.30
N ILE A 21 -12.46 -3.36 2.31
CA ILE A 21 -11.01 -3.35 2.57
C ILE A 21 -10.33 -4.66 2.20
N ASP A 22 -11.13 -5.72 2.00
CA ASP A 22 -10.65 -7.01 1.49
C ASP A 22 -10.33 -6.91 -0.01
N ARG A 23 -9.37 -7.70 -0.48
CA ARG A 23 -8.87 -7.59 -1.85
C ARG A 23 -9.92 -7.91 -2.90
N ILE A 24 -10.81 -8.87 -2.62
CA ILE A 24 -11.82 -9.33 -3.57
C ILE A 24 -12.89 -8.25 -3.71
N GLY A 25 -13.46 -7.79 -2.60
CA GLY A 25 -14.42 -6.71 -2.53
C GLY A 25 -13.88 -5.45 -3.21
N GLN A 26 -12.65 -5.04 -2.90
CA GLN A 26 -12.01 -3.90 -3.57
C GLN A 26 -11.91 -4.08 -5.08
N THR A 27 -11.44 -5.24 -5.53
CA THR A 27 -11.30 -5.52 -6.97
C THR A 27 -12.65 -5.48 -7.67
N VAL A 28 -13.69 -6.07 -7.08
CA VAL A 28 -15.06 -6.05 -7.59
C VAL A 28 -15.57 -4.61 -7.70
N TRP A 29 -15.42 -3.80 -6.64
CA TRP A 29 -15.86 -2.42 -6.64
C TRP A 29 -15.09 -1.55 -7.64
N ILE A 30 -13.78 -1.76 -7.80
CA ILE A 30 -12.98 -1.05 -8.80
C ILE A 30 -13.42 -1.43 -10.22
N ILE A 31 -13.58 -2.71 -10.52
CA ILE A 31 -14.05 -3.17 -11.83
C ILE A 31 -15.45 -2.62 -12.10
N ALA A 32 -16.37 -2.71 -11.14
CA ALA A 32 -17.72 -2.14 -11.26
C ALA A 32 -17.67 -0.63 -11.57
N GLY A 33 -16.79 0.12 -10.90
CA GLY A 33 -16.59 1.55 -11.18
C GLY A 33 -16.05 1.81 -12.58
N ILE A 34 -15.11 1.00 -13.06
CA ILE A 34 -14.57 1.08 -14.43
C ILE A 34 -15.65 0.80 -15.48
N LEU A 35 -16.48 -0.21 -15.25
CA LEU A 35 -17.60 -0.54 -16.15
C LEU A 35 -18.67 0.56 -16.12
N ALA A 36 -19.01 1.09 -14.95
CA ALA A 36 -19.99 2.16 -14.78
C ALA A 36 -19.54 3.51 -15.38
N ALA A 37 -18.24 3.82 -15.33
CA ALA A 37 -17.64 4.96 -16.02
C ALA A 37 -17.63 4.77 -17.55
N GLY A 38 -17.68 3.53 -18.01
CA GLY A 38 -17.58 3.13 -19.40
C GLY A 38 -18.88 2.67 -20.06
N LEU A 39 -20.08 3.02 -19.54
CA LEU A 39 -21.35 2.48 -20.07
C LEU A 39 -21.59 2.66 -21.59
N GLY A 40 -20.94 3.64 -22.21
CA GLY A 40 -20.99 3.85 -23.67
C GLY A 40 -19.92 3.08 -24.47
N ARG A 41 -19.13 2.23 -23.82
CA ARG A 41 -18.03 1.48 -24.45
C ARG A 41 -18.55 0.19 -25.08
N THR A 42 -17.79 -0.30 -26.05
CA THR A 42 -18.09 -1.57 -26.73
C THR A 42 -17.86 -2.77 -25.80
N TRP A 43 -18.56 -3.88 -26.05
CA TRP A 43 -18.36 -5.16 -25.32
C TRP A 43 -16.88 -5.57 -25.25
N ARG A 44 -16.13 -5.42 -26.35
CA ARG A 44 -14.69 -5.73 -26.40
C ARG A 44 -13.87 -4.89 -25.40
N GLN A 45 -14.26 -3.65 -25.15
CA GLN A 45 -13.59 -2.79 -24.17
C GLN A 45 -13.93 -3.19 -22.74
N HIS A 46 -15.15 -3.66 -22.48
CA HIS A 46 -15.52 -4.22 -21.17
C HIS A 46 -14.77 -5.52 -20.89
N VAL A 47 -14.71 -6.45 -21.84
CA VAL A 47 -13.91 -7.69 -21.72
C VAL A 47 -12.44 -7.37 -21.45
N ARG A 48 -11.88 -6.35 -22.12
CA ARG A 48 -10.50 -5.93 -21.89
C ARG A 48 -10.24 -5.52 -20.44
N VAL A 49 -11.17 -4.84 -19.77
CA VAL A 49 -11.04 -4.51 -18.34
C VAL A 49 -10.82 -5.76 -17.51
N PHE A 50 -11.63 -6.80 -17.73
CA PHE A 50 -11.46 -8.07 -17.03
C PHE A 50 -10.11 -8.72 -17.36
N VAL A 51 -9.73 -8.79 -18.63
CA VAL A 51 -8.44 -9.38 -19.06
C VAL A 51 -7.24 -8.65 -18.45
N ASP A 52 -7.35 -7.34 -18.26
CA ASP A 52 -6.26 -6.54 -17.70
C ASP A 52 -6.14 -6.71 -16.18
N TRP A 53 -7.27 -6.79 -15.49
CA TRP A 53 -7.30 -6.89 -14.03
C TRP A 53 -7.19 -8.34 -13.54
N LEU A 54 -7.53 -9.32 -14.37
CA LEU A 54 -7.45 -10.74 -13.99
C LEU A 54 -6.04 -11.18 -13.59
N PRO A 55 -4.94 -10.83 -14.29
CA PRO A 55 -3.59 -11.15 -13.83
C PRO A 55 -3.24 -10.52 -12.48
N LEU A 56 -3.69 -9.29 -12.22
CA LEU A 56 -3.50 -8.64 -10.92
C LEU A 56 -4.27 -9.39 -9.83
N LEU A 57 -5.55 -9.69 -10.05
CA LEU A 57 -6.36 -10.44 -9.10
C LEU A 57 -5.79 -11.84 -8.85
N ALA A 58 -5.41 -12.56 -9.90
CA ALA A 58 -4.79 -13.88 -9.78
C ALA A 58 -3.47 -13.82 -9.00
N ALA A 59 -2.65 -12.80 -9.22
CA ALA A 59 -1.42 -12.59 -8.45
C ALA A 59 -1.71 -12.32 -6.97
N LEU A 60 -2.71 -11.51 -6.65
CA LEU A 60 -3.11 -11.23 -5.27
C LEU A 60 -3.70 -12.46 -4.57
N VAL A 61 -4.53 -13.24 -5.27
CA VAL A 61 -5.06 -14.51 -4.75
C VAL A 61 -3.92 -15.52 -4.54
N LEU A 62 -2.97 -15.62 -5.48
CA LEU A 62 -1.80 -16.47 -5.32
C LEU A 62 -0.95 -16.03 -4.13
N TYR A 63 -0.81 -14.72 -3.91
CA TYR A 63 -0.13 -14.17 -2.74
C TYR A 63 -0.80 -14.62 -1.43
N ASP A 64 -2.12 -14.54 -1.33
CA ASP A 64 -2.83 -14.95 -0.11
C ASP A 64 -2.70 -16.46 0.12
N HIS A 65 -2.74 -17.28 -0.94
CA HIS A 65 -2.56 -18.73 -0.83
C HIS A 65 -1.13 -19.11 -0.42
N THR A 66 -0.12 -18.51 -1.06
CA THR A 66 1.30 -18.76 -0.73
C THR A 66 1.69 -18.25 0.64
N ARG A 67 1.06 -17.17 1.11
CA ARG A 67 1.19 -16.70 2.48
C ARG A 67 0.65 -17.73 3.48
N GLY A 68 -0.52 -18.31 3.26
CA GLY A 68 -1.04 -19.37 4.14
C GLY A 68 -0.15 -20.62 4.18
N ILE A 69 0.54 -20.94 3.08
CA ILE A 69 1.54 -22.02 3.04
C ILE A 69 2.77 -21.65 3.86
N ALA A 70 3.21 -20.38 3.85
CA ALA A 70 4.36 -19.91 4.61
C ALA A 70 4.27 -20.29 6.10
N ASP A 71 3.07 -20.16 6.68
CA ASP A 71 2.80 -20.46 8.08
C ASP A 71 3.00 -21.95 8.43
N THR A 72 3.00 -22.82 7.41
CA THR A 72 3.22 -24.27 7.56
C THR A 72 4.67 -24.72 7.33
N LEU A 73 5.53 -23.83 6.83
CA LEU A 73 6.93 -24.15 6.51
C LEU A 73 7.86 -24.21 7.74
N GLY A 74 7.35 -23.89 8.93
CA GLY A 74 8.08 -24.07 10.20
C GLY A 74 9.26 -23.13 10.43
N MET A 75 9.33 -22.02 9.70
CA MET A 75 10.36 -21.00 9.90
C MET A 75 10.20 -20.33 11.27
N THR A 76 11.30 -20.22 12.02
CA THR A 76 11.28 -19.62 13.36
C THR A 76 11.01 -18.11 13.27
N VAL A 77 9.98 -17.66 13.98
CA VAL A 77 9.64 -16.24 14.10
C VAL A 77 10.75 -15.48 14.81
N ARG A 78 11.24 -14.40 14.19
CA ARG A 78 12.23 -13.49 14.74
C ARG A 78 11.53 -12.48 15.63
N VAL A 79 11.52 -12.73 16.94
CA VAL A 79 10.85 -11.87 17.92
C VAL A 79 11.80 -10.81 18.50
N GLY A 80 13.00 -11.22 18.93
CA GLY A 80 13.96 -10.31 19.60
C GLY A 80 14.85 -9.50 18.65
N GLU A 81 15.16 -10.03 17.46
CA GLU A 81 16.18 -9.45 16.57
C GLU A 81 15.87 -8.00 16.15
N LEU A 82 14.60 -7.69 15.88
CA LEU A 82 14.20 -6.32 15.57
C LEU A 82 14.22 -5.40 16.79
N VAL A 83 13.91 -5.90 17.98
CA VAL A 83 14.01 -5.15 19.24
C VAL A 83 15.47 -4.76 19.52
N ASP A 84 16.39 -5.70 19.35
CA ASP A 84 17.82 -5.47 19.56
C ASP A 84 18.37 -4.47 18.53
N ALA A 85 17.91 -4.54 17.28
CA ALA A 85 18.25 -3.56 16.25
C ALA A 85 17.76 -2.16 16.61
N GLU A 86 16.53 -2.02 17.08
CA GLU A 86 15.97 -0.74 17.58
C GLU A 86 16.77 -0.18 18.75
N ARG A 87 16.99 -1.00 19.80
CA ARG A 87 17.79 -0.60 20.96
C ARG A 87 19.20 -0.17 20.53
N THR A 88 19.82 -0.87 19.60
CA THR A 88 21.15 -0.50 19.09
C THR A 88 21.14 0.85 18.36
N LEU A 89 20.14 1.10 17.50
CA LEU A 89 20.04 2.32 16.70
C LEU A 89 19.61 3.56 17.50
N PHE A 90 18.80 3.36 18.54
CA PHE A 90 18.18 4.44 19.33
C PHE A 90 18.69 4.51 20.78
N GLY A 91 19.93 4.05 21.01
CA GLY A 91 20.64 4.27 22.28
C GLY A 91 19.99 3.58 23.48
N GLY A 92 19.56 2.33 23.30
CA GLY A 92 18.90 1.50 24.31
C GLY A 92 17.38 1.60 24.33
N ASN A 93 16.79 2.52 23.55
CA ASN A 93 15.34 2.72 23.52
C ASN A 93 14.69 1.96 22.36
N VAL A 94 13.42 1.62 22.55
CA VAL A 94 12.53 1.18 21.45
C VAL A 94 11.61 2.37 21.13
N PRO A 95 11.68 2.99 19.94
CA PRO A 95 10.91 4.17 19.58
C PRO A 95 9.40 4.03 19.80
N THR A 96 8.83 2.86 19.52
CA THR A 96 7.42 2.58 19.79
C THR A 96 7.06 2.76 21.26
N VAL A 97 7.86 2.19 22.18
CA VAL A 97 7.67 2.35 23.63
C VAL A 97 7.84 3.81 24.02
N TRP A 98 8.92 4.44 23.55
CA TRP A 98 9.21 5.84 23.84
C TRP A 98 8.07 6.78 23.41
N LEU A 99 7.44 6.51 22.26
CA LEU A 99 6.30 7.26 21.74
C LEU A 99 5.04 7.03 22.58
N GLN A 100 4.72 5.77 22.90
CA GLN A 100 3.54 5.45 23.70
C GLN A 100 3.65 6.01 25.13
N ASP A 101 4.81 5.89 25.78
CA ASP A 101 5.06 6.46 27.11
C ASP A 101 4.77 7.98 27.20
N ARG A 102 4.85 8.70 26.07
CA ARG A 102 4.71 10.16 26.01
C ARG A 102 3.37 10.64 25.45
N LEU A 103 2.79 9.87 24.54
CA LEU A 103 1.66 10.33 23.72
C LEU A 103 0.41 9.48 23.92
N TYR A 104 0.55 8.22 24.35
CA TYR A 104 -0.57 7.32 24.53
C TYR A 104 -1.20 7.51 25.91
N ASP A 105 -2.51 7.67 25.91
CA ASP A 105 -3.35 7.67 27.11
C ASP A 105 -4.40 6.56 26.96
N ALA A 106 -4.40 5.58 27.86
CA ALA A 106 -5.35 4.46 27.82
C ALA A 106 -6.78 4.87 28.20
N THR A 107 -6.94 5.97 28.96
CA THR A 107 -8.23 6.44 29.48
C THR A 107 -8.94 7.39 28.51
N GLN A 108 -8.18 8.06 27.65
CA GLN A 108 -8.70 9.05 26.71
C GLN A 108 -8.13 8.84 25.30
N VAL A 109 -9.02 8.79 24.30
CA VAL A 109 -8.61 8.91 22.90
C VAL A 109 -8.40 10.38 22.59
N GLN A 110 -7.26 10.71 21.99
CA GLN A 110 -6.89 12.07 21.66
C GLN A 110 -7.42 12.40 20.26
N TRP A 111 -7.93 13.62 20.06
CA TRP A 111 -8.55 14.05 18.80
C TRP A 111 -7.62 13.87 17.57
N TRP A 112 -6.30 13.98 17.75
CA TRP A 112 -5.33 13.85 16.66
C TRP A 112 -5.11 12.40 16.25
N GLU A 113 -5.54 11.42 17.06
CA GLU A 113 -5.51 10.00 16.70
C GLU A 113 -6.50 9.66 15.60
N VAL A 114 -7.49 10.53 15.34
CA VAL A 114 -8.28 10.50 14.10
C VAL A 114 -7.36 10.58 12.89
N GLY A 115 -6.36 11.47 12.92
CA GLY A 115 -5.35 11.59 11.87
C GLY A 115 -4.50 10.32 11.72
N VAL A 116 -4.11 9.71 12.85
CA VAL A 116 -3.39 8.43 12.86
C VAL A 116 -4.21 7.33 12.17
N ALA A 117 -5.48 7.21 12.53
CA ALA A 117 -6.40 6.22 11.97
C ALA A 117 -6.66 6.44 10.48
N ILE A 118 -6.88 7.69 10.06
CA ILE A 118 -7.04 8.04 8.63
C ILE A 118 -5.78 7.68 7.85
N VAL A 119 -4.60 8.06 8.34
CA VAL A 119 -3.33 7.76 7.68
C VAL A 119 -3.13 6.24 7.58
N TYR A 120 -3.34 5.51 8.67
CA TYR A 120 -3.26 4.03 8.67
C TYR A 120 -4.18 3.44 7.60
N PHE A 121 -5.42 3.92 7.54
CA PHE A 121 -6.44 3.46 6.62
C PHE A 121 -6.08 3.68 5.14
N THR A 122 -5.29 4.72 4.82
CA THR A 122 -4.88 4.97 3.44
C THR A 122 -4.15 3.79 2.81
N HIS A 123 -3.47 2.93 3.60
CA HIS A 123 -2.81 1.73 3.08
C HIS A 123 -3.79 0.82 2.33
N PHE A 124 -5.01 0.68 2.84
CA PHE A 124 -6.02 -0.19 2.26
C PHE A 124 -6.66 0.40 1.01
N VAL A 125 -6.68 1.73 0.84
CA VAL A 125 -7.46 2.38 -0.23
C VAL A 125 -6.58 3.04 -1.29
N LEU A 126 -5.60 3.82 -0.86
CA LEU A 126 -4.87 4.75 -1.71
C LEU A 126 -4.06 4.06 -2.82
N PRO A 127 -3.34 2.94 -2.57
CA PRO A 127 -2.60 2.26 -3.63
C PRO A 127 -3.51 1.78 -4.78
N TRP A 128 -4.70 1.29 -4.46
CA TRP A 128 -5.66 0.77 -5.44
C TRP A 128 -6.44 1.88 -6.13
N ALA A 129 -6.76 2.96 -5.42
CA ALA A 129 -7.31 4.16 -6.02
C ALA A 129 -6.37 4.72 -7.10
N ILE A 130 -5.06 4.75 -6.84
CA ILE A 130 -4.05 5.18 -7.83
C ILE A 130 -3.96 4.20 -9.00
N ALA A 131 -4.05 2.90 -8.75
CA ALA A 131 -4.16 1.91 -9.84
C ALA A 131 -5.38 2.21 -10.72
N ALA A 132 -6.56 2.42 -10.14
CA ALA A 132 -7.77 2.74 -10.89
C ALA A 132 -7.60 4.06 -11.68
N ILE A 133 -7.09 5.13 -11.05
CA ILE A 133 -6.84 6.42 -11.72
C ILE A 133 -5.89 6.23 -12.90
N PHE A 134 -4.76 5.56 -12.72
CA PHE A 134 -3.80 5.36 -13.81
C PHE A 134 -4.37 4.49 -14.94
N TYR A 135 -5.27 3.55 -14.63
CA TYR A 135 -5.98 2.76 -15.62
C TYR A 135 -6.81 3.65 -16.57
N PHE A 136 -7.46 4.69 -16.04
CA PHE A 136 -8.22 5.65 -16.85
C PHE A 136 -7.33 6.69 -17.54
N VAL A 137 -6.24 7.11 -16.91
CA VAL A 137 -5.37 8.18 -17.41
C VAL A 137 -4.47 7.68 -18.55
N SER A 138 -3.75 6.58 -18.34
CA SER A 138 -2.73 6.13 -19.30
C SER A 138 -2.34 4.68 -19.04
N ARG A 139 -2.56 3.82 -20.05
CA ARG A 139 -2.18 2.42 -19.96
C ARG A 139 -0.68 2.21 -19.63
N PRO A 140 0.27 2.94 -20.24
CA PRO A 140 1.67 2.89 -19.82
C PRO A 140 1.92 3.29 -18.36
N MET A 141 1.16 4.23 -17.79
CA MET A 141 1.29 4.56 -16.36
C MET A 141 0.77 3.43 -15.49
N TRP A 142 -0.39 2.88 -15.84
CA TRP A 142 -0.98 1.74 -15.12
C TRP A 142 -0.07 0.53 -15.10
N VAL A 143 0.44 0.09 -16.26
CA VAL A 143 1.34 -1.09 -16.34
C VAL A 143 2.60 -0.88 -15.51
N ARG A 144 3.21 0.32 -15.59
CA ARG A 144 4.40 0.64 -14.79
C ARG A 144 4.11 0.58 -13.29
N TYR A 145 2.98 1.12 -12.88
CA TYR A 145 2.58 1.14 -11.47
C TYR A 145 2.29 -0.27 -10.95
N ILE A 146 1.43 -1.04 -11.64
CA ILE A 146 1.08 -2.41 -11.25
C ILE A 146 2.30 -3.32 -11.20
N ARG A 147 3.25 -3.18 -12.13
CA ARG A 147 4.52 -3.93 -12.07
C ARG A 147 5.26 -3.70 -10.77
N ARG A 148 5.35 -2.46 -10.29
CA ARG A 148 6.04 -2.09 -9.05
C ARG A 148 5.25 -2.56 -7.83
N VAL A 149 3.92 -2.45 -7.85
CA VAL A 149 3.03 -3.02 -6.83
C VAL A 149 3.28 -4.52 -6.68
N LEU A 150 3.23 -5.28 -7.77
CA LEU A 150 3.45 -6.73 -7.74
C LEU A 150 4.85 -7.11 -7.28
N LEU A 151 5.89 -6.47 -7.82
CA LEU A 151 7.28 -6.72 -7.40
C LEU A 151 7.47 -6.44 -5.90
N LEU A 152 6.90 -5.34 -5.40
CA LEU A 152 6.99 -4.97 -4.00
C LEU A 152 6.27 -5.98 -3.11
N THR A 153 5.03 -6.33 -3.47
CA THR A 153 4.21 -7.31 -2.75
C THR A 153 4.92 -8.66 -2.67
N TYR A 154 5.42 -9.20 -3.78
CA TYR A 154 6.10 -10.51 -3.77
C TYR A 154 7.49 -10.48 -3.14
N ALA A 155 8.23 -9.38 -3.24
CA ALA A 155 9.49 -9.23 -2.49
C ALA A 155 9.23 -9.22 -0.97
N GLY A 156 8.17 -8.52 -0.55
CA GLY A 156 7.69 -8.56 0.83
C GLY A 156 7.29 -9.97 1.25
N LEU A 157 6.47 -10.67 0.45
CA LEU A 157 6.08 -12.06 0.71
C LEU A 157 7.27 -12.98 0.93
N LEU A 158 8.24 -12.91 0.02
CA LEU A 158 9.44 -13.74 0.09
C LEU A 158 10.18 -13.49 1.40
N THR A 159 10.22 -12.23 1.85
CA THR A 159 10.84 -11.88 3.13
C THR A 159 10.02 -12.42 4.31
N TYR A 160 8.69 -12.32 4.27
CA TYR A 160 7.82 -12.87 5.32
C TYR A 160 7.95 -14.40 5.45
N ILE A 161 8.15 -15.09 4.32
CA ILE A 161 8.40 -16.54 4.32
C ILE A 161 9.76 -16.86 4.94
N LEU A 162 10.82 -16.17 4.49
CA LEU A 162 12.19 -16.53 4.83
C LEU A 162 12.63 -16.00 6.21
N ILE A 163 12.08 -14.86 6.61
CA ILE A 163 12.42 -14.10 7.81
C ILE A 163 11.12 -13.59 8.43
N PRO A 164 10.23 -14.48 8.92
CA PRO A 164 9.04 -14.06 9.64
C PRO A 164 9.48 -13.27 10.88
N ALA A 165 8.99 -12.04 11.03
CA ALA A 165 9.45 -11.12 12.06
C ALA A 165 8.26 -10.54 12.82
N ALA A 166 8.34 -10.59 14.14
CA ALA A 166 7.25 -10.13 14.99
C ALA A 166 7.20 -8.59 15.05
N PRO A 167 6.01 -7.98 15.15
CA PRO A 167 5.83 -6.55 15.38
C PRO A 167 6.00 -6.17 16.87
N PRO A 168 6.09 -4.87 17.20
CA PRO A 168 6.29 -4.38 18.57
C PRO A 168 5.28 -4.91 19.59
N TRP A 169 3.99 -4.87 19.26
CA TRP A 169 2.93 -5.37 20.17
C TRP A 169 3.06 -6.87 20.46
N PHE A 170 3.56 -7.66 19.51
CA PHE A 170 3.76 -9.10 19.69
C PHE A 170 5.01 -9.37 20.52
N ALA A 171 6.11 -8.68 20.21
CA ALA A 171 7.36 -8.83 20.97
C ALA A 171 7.21 -8.43 22.45
N ALA A 172 6.39 -7.43 22.75
CA ALA A 172 6.04 -7.08 24.13
C ALA A 172 5.28 -8.21 24.84
N ARG A 173 4.31 -8.85 24.16
CA ARG A 173 3.56 -10.00 24.72
C ARG A 173 4.45 -11.21 25.01
N GLU A 174 5.46 -11.42 24.17
CA GLU A 174 6.47 -12.47 24.35
C GLU A 174 7.58 -12.07 25.35
N GLY A 175 7.50 -10.90 25.98
CA GLY A 175 8.44 -10.46 27.01
C GLY A 175 9.80 -9.96 26.49
N MET A 176 9.93 -9.69 25.19
CA MET A 176 11.17 -9.14 24.61
C MET A 176 11.33 -7.63 24.81
N ILE A 177 10.20 -6.93 25.00
CA ILE A 177 10.13 -5.52 25.34
C ILE A 177 9.57 -5.42 26.76
N ASP A 178 10.20 -4.58 27.59
CA ASP A 178 9.72 -4.33 28.94
C ASP A 178 8.42 -3.50 28.89
N GLY A 179 7.35 -4.02 29.50
CA GLY A 179 6.04 -3.37 29.53
C GLY A 179 5.11 -3.77 28.39
N GLU A 180 3.95 -3.11 28.30
CA GLU A 180 2.95 -3.37 27.27
C GLU A 180 3.09 -2.39 26.11
N VAL A 181 2.95 -2.90 24.88
CA VAL A 181 2.81 -2.07 23.68
C VAL A 181 1.38 -2.21 23.18
N ALA A 182 0.63 -1.11 23.26
CA ALA A 182 -0.74 -1.06 22.81
C ALA A 182 -0.82 -1.04 21.28
N ARG A 183 -1.77 -1.77 20.71
CA ARG A 183 -2.05 -1.77 19.26
C ARG A 183 -3.22 -0.81 18.97
N ILE A 184 -2.90 0.44 18.64
CA ILE A 184 -3.85 1.58 18.72
C ILE A 184 -4.07 2.32 17.40
N SER A 185 -3.58 1.79 16.28
CA SER A 185 -3.64 2.46 14.96
C SER A 185 -5.05 2.78 14.46
N THR A 186 -6.09 2.16 15.01
CA THR A 186 -7.48 2.30 14.58
C THR A 186 -8.38 3.00 15.61
N ARG A 187 -7.91 3.25 16.84
CA ARG A 187 -8.79 3.77 17.91
C ARG A 187 -9.33 5.17 17.67
N GLY A 188 -8.66 5.95 16.82
CA GLY A 188 -9.11 7.29 16.42
C GLY A 188 -10.50 7.33 15.79
N TRP A 189 -11.02 6.20 15.28
CA TRP A 189 -12.39 6.14 14.77
C TRP A 189 -13.45 6.33 15.87
N TRP A 190 -13.12 6.11 17.16
CA TRP A 190 -14.04 6.35 18.29
C TRP A 190 -14.43 7.81 18.45
N GLU A 191 -13.49 8.74 18.20
CA GLU A 191 -13.76 10.18 18.26
C GLU A 191 -14.78 10.64 17.20
N LEU A 192 -14.91 9.88 16.12
CA LEU A 192 -15.89 10.13 15.05
C LEU A 192 -17.22 9.39 15.28
N GLY A 193 -17.36 8.63 16.37
CA GLY A 193 -18.50 7.73 16.60
C GLY A 193 -18.56 6.57 15.61
N LEU A 194 -17.47 6.30 14.87
CA LEU A 194 -17.38 5.27 13.85
C LEU A 194 -16.75 3.99 14.43
N SER A 195 -17.20 3.56 15.62
CA SER A 195 -16.66 2.36 16.28
C SER A 195 -16.84 1.08 15.45
N PHE A 196 -17.83 1.05 14.55
CA PHE A 196 -17.97 -0.02 13.56
C PHE A 196 -16.75 -0.11 12.64
N ALA A 197 -16.14 1.01 12.21
CA ALA A 197 -14.98 0.98 11.34
C ALA A 197 -13.79 0.23 11.97
N GLU A 198 -13.69 0.24 13.30
CA GLU A 198 -12.70 -0.53 14.04
C GLU A 198 -12.96 -2.04 13.97
N VAL A 199 -14.21 -2.50 14.11
CA VAL A 199 -14.55 -3.95 14.03
C VAL A 199 -14.15 -4.50 12.67
N TRP A 200 -14.49 -3.78 11.60
CA TRP A 200 -14.16 -4.18 10.23
C TRP A 200 -12.64 -4.19 9.99
N LEU A 201 -11.94 -3.17 10.50
CA LEU A 201 -10.48 -3.12 10.42
C LEU A 201 -9.81 -4.19 11.27
N LYS A 202 -10.37 -4.52 12.44
CA LYS A 202 -9.90 -5.61 13.30
C LYS A 202 -10.06 -6.96 12.61
N ASP A 203 -11.16 -7.19 11.90
CA ASP A 203 -11.36 -8.41 11.11
C ASP A 203 -10.34 -8.49 9.97
N ALA A 204 -10.12 -7.39 9.24
CA ALA A 204 -9.07 -7.33 8.21
C ALA A 204 -7.64 -7.46 8.78
N GLN A 205 -7.40 -6.98 10.00
CA GLN A 205 -6.15 -7.17 10.73
C GLN A 205 -6.01 -8.60 11.29
N ALA A 206 -7.10 -9.27 11.63
CA ALA A 206 -7.10 -10.67 12.07
C ALA A 206 -6.82 -11.63 10.91
N GLU A 207 -7.21 -11.26 9.69
CA GLU A 207 -6.78 -11.93 8.45
C GLU A 207 -5.31 -11.62 8.07
N SER A 208 -4.68 -10.64 8.72
CA SER A 208 -3.27 -10.30 8.50
C SER A 208 -2.37 -11.15 9.40
N ASN A 209 -1.30 -11.73 8.82
CA ASN A 209 -0.35 -12.57 9.56
C ASN A 209 0.31 -11.76 10.69
N PRO A 210 0.20 -12.19 11.97
CA PRO A 210 0.72 -11.45 13.10
C PRO A 210 2.25 -11.32 13.12
N VAL A 211 2.99 -12.08 12.29
CA VAL A 211 4.46 -12.13 12.27
C VAL A 211 5.06 -11.68 10.93
N ALA A 212 4.39 -10.75 10.25
CA ALA A 212 4.81 -10.18 8.96
C ALA A 212 5.28 -8.71 9.08
N ALA A 213 6.08 -8.38 10.10
CA ALA A 213 6.54 -7.00 10.31
C ALA A 213 7.58 -6.54 9.27
N LEU A 214 8.50 -7.41 8.84
CA LEU A 214 9.66 -7.06 8.02
C LEU A 214 9.56 -7.54 6.56
N PRO A 215 9.58 -6.65 5.55
CA PRO A 215 9.51 -5.19 5.64
C PRO A 215 8.08 -4.69 5.86
N SER A 216 7.93 -3.45 6.36
CA SER A 216 6.61 -2.83 6.47
C SER A 216 6.03 -2.49 5.09
N LEU A 217 5.00 -3.23 4.66
CA LEU A 217 4.27 -2.90 3.43
C LEU A 217 3.45 -1.61 3.58
N HIS A 218 2.99 -1.24 4.78
CA HIS A 218 2.35 0.06 5.01
C HIS A 218 3.30 1.22 4.66
N ALA A 219 4.53 1.18 5.18
CA ALA A 219 5.57 2.14 4.86
C ALA A 219 5.99 2.09 3.38
N ALA A 220 6.14 0.89 2.82
CA ALA A 220 6.55 0.72 1.43
C ALA A 220 5.51 1.29 0.46
N PHE A 221 4.22 0.98 0.66
CA PHE A 221 3.17 1.51 -0.20
C PHE A 221 3.00 3.02 -0.05
N SER A 222 3.15 3.58 1.14
CA SER A 222 3.06 5.04 1.32
C SER A 222 4.13 5.78 0.49
N LEU A 223 5.37 5.28 0.46
CA LEU A 223 6.42 5.82 -0.40
C LEU A 223 6.19 5.52 -1.88
N LEU A 224 5.70 4.32 -2.24
CA LEU A 224 5.42 3.98 -3.63
C LEU A 224 4.36 4.91 -4.24
N VAL A 225 3.34 5.30 -3.46
CA VAL A 225 2.35 6.31 -3.84
C VAL A 225 3.02 7.63 -4.20
N VAL A 226 3.96 8.09 -3.38
CA VAL A 226 4.72 9.32 -3.65
C VAL A 226 5.51 9.19 -4.94
N VAL A 227 6.25 8.10 -5.12
CA VAL A 227 7.03 7.83 -6.35
C VAL A 227 6.13 7.83 -7.59
N ALA A 228 4.93 7.26 -7.49
CA ALA A 228 3.97 7.20 -8.58
C ALA A 228 3.40 8.59 -8.95
N LEU A 229 3.09 9.43 -7.96
CA LEU A 229 2.46 10.74 -8.15
C LEU A 229 3.47 11.87 -8.38
N TRP A 230 4.73 11.69 -7.99
CA TRP A 230 5.76 12.73 -8.08
C TRP A 230 5.95 13.32 -9.48
N PRO A 231 5.96 12.54 -10.59
CA PRO A 231 6.09 13.10 -11.93
C PRO A 231 4.92 14.02 -12.31
N LEU A 232 3.72 13.76 -11.78
CA LEU A 232 2.55 14.61 -11.99
C LEU A 232 2.67 15.91 -11.19
N ALA A 233 3.05 15.80 -9.91
CA ALA A 233 3.28 16.96 -9.04
C ALA A 233 4.42 17.87 -9.57
N ALA A 234 5.47 17.28 -10.14
CA ALA A 234 6.61 18.01 -10.68
C ALA A 234 6.28 18.89 -11.89
N ARG A 235 5.25 18.53 -12.68
CA ARG A 235 4.77 19.29 -13.85
C ARG A 235 4.04 20.58 -13.48
N LEU A 236 3.55 20.70 -12.24
CA LEU A 236 2.85 21.88 -11.75
C LEU A 236 3.76 23.12 -11.59
N ARG A 237 5.09 22.98 -11.76
CA ARG A 237 6.07 24.08 -11.65
C ARG A 237 5.98 25.16 -12.75
N GLY A 238 5.37 24.86 -13.89
CA GLY A 238 5.42 25.75 -15.07
C GLY A 238 4.47 26.96 -15.06
N ASN A 239 3.58 27.10 -14.07
CA ASN A 239 2.52 28.11 -14.08
C ASN A 239 2.57 28.96 -12.79
N LYS A 240 2.63 30.30 -12.89
CA LYS A 240 2.84 31.21 -11.74
C LYS A 240 1.75 31.06 -10.66
N LEU A 241 0.50 30.81 -11.04
CA LEU A 241 -0.62 30.53 -10.13
C LEU A 241 -0.56 29.11 -9.53
N ALA A 242 0.12 28.18 -10.21
CA ALA A 242 0.33 26.80 -9.75
C ALA A 242 1.50 26.64 -8.78
N SER A 243 2.20 27.72 -8.43
CA SER A 243 3.36 27.67 -7.54
C SER A 243 2.96 27.26 -6.12
N ALA A 244 1.97 27.93 -5.52
CA ALA A 244 1.52 27.65 -4.15
C ALA A 244 0.87 26.26 -4.04
N THR A 245 -0.07 25.94 -4.94
CA THR A 245 -0.71 24.61 -4.99
C THR A 245 0.31 23.50 -5.26
N GLY A 246 1.28 23.73 -6.16
CA GLY A 246 2.33 22.77 -6.45
C GLY A 246 3.30 22.57 -5.28
N VAL A 247 3.61 23.61 -4.50
CA VAL A 247 4.36 23.49 -3.24
C VAL A 247 3.58 22.66 -2.22
N LEU A 248 2.30 22.97 -2.01
CA LEU A 248 1.45 22.25 -1.05
C LEU A 248 1.32 20.77 -1.41
N VAL A 249 1.05 20.44 -2.68
CA VAL A 249 0.94 19.04 -3.14
C VAL A 249 2.25 18.27 -2.89
N ARG A 250 3.40 18.88 -3.17
CA ARG A 250 4.70 18.25 -2.92
C ARG A 250 4.97 18.08 -1.42
N ALA A 251 4.61 19.07 -0.60
CA ALA A 251 4.73 18.98 0.84
C ALA A 251 3.86 17.83 1.38
N ILE A 252 2.60 17.74 0.96
CA ILE A 252 1.69 16.64 1.34
C ILE A 252 2.28 15.29 0.93
N LEU A 253 2.78 15.16 -0.31
CA LEU A 253 3.40 13.92 -0.77
C LEU A 253 4.63 13.54 0.05
N ILE A 254 5.50 14.50 0.40
CA ILE A 254 6.70 14.22 1.21
C ILE A 254 6.33 13.86 2.65
N LEU A 255 5.36 14.57 3.24
CA LEU A 255 4.92 14.36 4.61
C LEU A 255 4.13 13.05 4.76
N PHE A 256 3.48 12.55 3.71
CA PHE A 256 2.66 11.34 3.77
C PHE A 256 3.40 10.08 4.26
N PRO A 257 4.54 9.65 3.69
CA PRO A 257 5.27 8.49 4.19
C PRO A 257 5.81 8.71 5.62
N LEU A 258 6.16 9.95 5.99
CA LEU A 258 6.59 10.29 7.35
C LEU A 258 5.44 10.18 8.34
N ALA A 259 4.25 10.66 7.97
CA ALA A 259 3.04 10.50 8.76
C ALA A 259 2.68 9.02 8.91
N MET A 260 2.79 8.22 7.84
CA MET A 260 2.61 6.77 7.91
C MET A 260 3.64 6.13 8.86
N ALA A 261 4.92 6.49 8.77
CA ALA A 261 5.94 5.96 9.67
C ALA A 261 5.63 6.27 11.14
N PHE A 262 5.24 7.52 11.44
CA PHE A 262 4.79 7.89 12.78
C PHE A 262 3.58 7.06 13.21
N THR A 263 2.54 6.97 12.37
CA THR A 263 1.33 6.18 12.63
C THR A 263 1.66 4.74 13.00
N LEU A 264 2.56 4.08 12.26
CA LEU A 264 2.87 2.67 12.51
C LEU A 264 3.73 2.47 13.76
N ALA A 265 4.70 3.36 14.00
CA ALA A 265 5.56 3.29 15.18
C ALA A 265 4.80 3.63 16.46
N TYR A 266 4.02 4.72 16.46
CA TYR A 266 3.15 5.11 17.57
C TYR A 266 2.05 4.07 17.81
N GLY A 267 1.42 3.59 16.74
CA GLY A 267 0.33 2.62 16.78
C GLY A 267 0.71 1.21 17.23
N GLY A 268 2.01 0.95 17.43
CA GLY A 268 2.55 -0.33 17.87
C GLY A 268 2.66 -1.39 16.77
N GLU A 269 2.37 -1.05 15.51
CA GLU A 269 2.28 -2.00 14.39
C GLU A 269 3.65 -2.38 13.82
N HIS A 270 4.61 -1.45 13.83
CA HIS A 270 5.90 -1.64 13.17
C HIS A 270 7.03 -0.92 13.90
N TYR A 271 8.23 -1.49 13.77
CA TYR A 271 9.48 -0.87 14.19
C TYR A 271 9.97 0.16 13.15
N VAL A 272 10.77 1.13 13.57
CA VAL A 272 11.40 2.08 12.62
C VAL A 272 12.32 1.35 11.64
N VAL A 273 13.01 0.30 12.08
CA VAL A 273 13.89 -0.54 11.23
C VAL A 273 13.11 -1.17 10.08
N ASP A 274 11.95 -1.76 10.35
CA ASP A 274 11.17 -2.43 9.31
C ASP A 274 10.43 -1.43 8.38
N ILE A 275 10.14 -0.22 8.88
CA ILE A 275 9.63 0.91 8.10
C ILE A 275 10.68 1.36 7.09
N VAL A 276 11.91 1.58 7.55
CA VAL A 276 13.04 1.95 6.69
C VAL A 276 13.31 0.84 5.67
N ALA A 277 13.27 -0.43 6.08
CA ALA A 277 13.37 -1.56 5.17
C ALA A 277 12.30 -1.53 4.07
N GLY A 278 11.05 -1.22 4.42
CA GLY A 278 9.96 -1.00 3.46
C GLY A 278 10.30 0.07 2.42
N TRP A 279 10.86 1.21 2.84
CA TRP A 279 11.30 2.26 1.91
C TRP A 279 12.47 1.84 1.03
N MET A 280 13.44 1.10 1.59
CA MET A 280 14.54 0.54 0.79
C MET A 280 14.03 -0.43 -0.27
N TYR A 281 13.01 -1.24 0.04
CA TYR A 281 12.39 -2.13 -0.93
C TYR A 281 11.77 -1.35 -2.09
N VAL A 282 11.11 -0.22 -1.82
CA VAL A 282 10.57 0.65 -2.90
C VAL A 282 11.67 1.14 -3.83
N VAL A 283 12.80 1.59 -3.27
CA VAL A 283 13.95 2.03 -4.07
C VAL A 283 14.47 0.88 -4.94
N LEU A 284 14.65 -0.30 -4.34
CA LEU A 284 15.14 -1.49 -5.04
C LEU A 284 14.20 -1.92 -6.16
N VAL A 285 12.90 -2.10 -5.90
CA VAL A 285 11.95 -2.54 -6.92
C VAL A 285 11.79 -1.51 -8.03
N CYS A 286 11.87 -0.21 -7.71
CA CYS A 286 11.84 0.84 -8.73
C CYS A 286 13.08 0.80 -9.61
N ALA A 287 14.26 0.55 -9.04
CA ALA A 287 15.51 0.40 -9.78
C ALA A 287 15.47 -0.83 -10.70
N VAL A 288 15.07 -1.99 -10.16
CA VAL A 288 14.93 -3.25 -10.91
C VAL A 288 13.91 -3.10 -12.04
N ALA A 289 12.73 -2.55 -11.75
CA ALA A 289 11.70 -2.34 -12.77
C ALA A 289 12.16 -1.38 -13.88
N ARG A 290 12.86 -0.29 -13.52
CA ARG A 290 13.40 0.65 -14.50
C ARG A 290 14.49 0.01 -15.36
N TRP A 291 15.41 -0.74 -14.76
CA TRP A 291 16.46 -1.47 -15.48
C TRP A 291 15.86 -2.46 -16.49
N TRP A 292 14.85 -3.22 -16.07
CA TRP A 292 14.14 -4.15 -16.93
C TRP A 292 13.43 -3.42 -18.09
N GLU A 293 12.69 -2.35 -17.79
CA GLU A 293 11.98 -1.54 -18.79
C GLU A 293 12.92 -0.95 -19.84
N GLN A 294 14.11 -0.52 -19.43
CA GLN A 294 15.14 0.01 -20.32
C GLN A 294 15.75 -1.06 -21.24
N ARG A 295 15.75 -2.34 -20.83
CA ARG A 295 16.27 -3.45 -21.66
C ARG A 295 15.25 -4.01 -22.63
N VAL A 296 13.97 -4.03 -22.25
CA VAL A 296 12.90 -4.57 -23.11
C VAL A 296 12.46 -3.57 -24.18
N SER A 297 12.47 -2.26 -23.88
CA SER A 297 12.02 -1.21 -24.82
C SER A 297 12.86 -1.10 -26.13
N PRO A 298 14.19 -1.30 -26.13
CA PRO A 298 14.98 -1.35 -27.38
C PRO A 298 14.60 -2.52 -28.28
N HIS A 299 14.30 -3.69 -27.72
CA HIS A 299 14.04 -4.91 -28.51
C HIS A 299 12.68 -4.90 -29.22
N ILE A 300 11.65 -4.30 -28.61
CA ILE A 300 10.33 -4.16 -29.26
C ILE A 300 10.39 -3.12 -30.39
N ALA A 301 11.09 -1.99 -30.16
CA ALA A 301 11.26 -0.96 -31.19
C ALA A 301 12.14 -1.42 -32.37
N ALA A 302 13.10 -2.31 -32.14
CA ALA A 302 13.89 -2.95 -33.19
C ALA A 302 13.07 -3.98 -33.99
N ALA A 303 12.29 -4.83 -33.31
CA ALA A 303 11.43 -5.82 -33.95
C ALA A 303 10.28 -5.20 -34.79
N GLU A 304 9.73 -4.06 -34.36
CA GLU A 304 8.74 -3.28 -35.12
C GLU A 304 9.37 -2.58 -36.35
N ARG A 305 10.63 -2.16 -36.27
CA ARG A 305 11.36 -1.60 -37.43
C ARG A 305 11.71 -2.66 -38.47
N ASP A 306 12.12 -3.85 -38.04
CA ASP A 306 12.46 -4.96 -38.96
C ASP A 306 11.21 -5.53 -39.65
N SER A 307 10.08 -5.61 -38.96
CA SER A 307 8.80 -6.01 -39.57
C SER A 307 8.23 -4.96 -40.53
N ALA A 308 8.37 -3.66 -40.22
CA ALA A 308 8.02 -2.58 -41.15
C ALA A 308 8.96 -2.55 -42.37
N GLY A 309 10.26 -2.75 -42.19
CA GLY A 309 11.26 -2.80 -43.27
C GLY A 309 11.12 -4.01 -44.20
N THR A 310 10.66 -5.15 -43.67
CA THR A 310 10.38 -6.35 -44.48
C THR A 310 9.14 -6.19 -45.36
N THR A 311 8.16 -5.40 -44.91
CA THR A 311 6.92 -5.15 -45.66
C THR A 311 7.16 -4.20 -46.85
N VAL A 312 8.08 -3.24 -46.72
CA VAL A 312 8.44 -2.29 -47.79
C VAL A 312 9.33 -2.93 -48.87
N ARG A 313 10.05 -4.02 -48.58
CA ARG A 313 10.89 -4.73 -49.56
C ARG A 313 10.14 -5.77 -50.39
N ARG A 314 8.85 -6.01 -50.14
CA ARG A 314 8.02 -7.00 -50.86
C ARG A 314 6.90 -6.39 -51.73
N SER A 315 6.85 -5.06 -51.86
CA SER A 315 5.99 -4.32 -52.80
C SER A 315 6.80 -3.78 -53.96
#